data_AF-A0A4T0FVA9-F1
#
_entry.id   AF-A0A4T0FVA9-F1
#
_cell.length_a   1.000
_cell.length_b   1.000
_cell.length_c   1.000
_cell.angle_alpha   90.00
_cell.angle_beta   90.00
_cell.angle_gamma   90.00
#
_symmetry.space_group_name_H-M   'P 1'
#
loop_
_entity.id
_entity.type
_entity.pdbx_description
1 polymer ?
#
loop_
_entity_poly.entity_id
_entity_poly.type
_entity_poly.pdbx_seq_one_letter_code
_entity_poly.pdbx_strand_id
1 'polypeptide(L)'
;MAEVDGDFENISLRSNHHKANSVYSVNIPKTAASARDNADSENPSTSKGESRGSRGGRASLDRHKRTRSVSNAASDLDTDTGLLLRRVDETVSTSNRHSQQRGKQEFMHAIKETDKRPADIDWQFWGDVMASMYETDYEDVARNQPHALSKAIQKGIPKELRGMVWQLMSSSKNLDLEALYQEYLKLSSVNDKAISKDLSRTFPALEYFQDPDAVNWLFNVAKAYSLYDVECGYTQGILFVIGPLLLNMPDEEAFCLLIRLMQSYDLRGHYLPEMPGLHLRLFQFDRLLEEFLPMVFTHLTRQGVKSSMYASQWFMTLFSYRFPLDIVYRIFDNIFAEGIEAIFRFGIGLMKKNEDKLLSLQFENILDFLKEGMLEAYRIPQENTSVRGSEALQAPLLRGTSHSSPHSSVNGSVSPRLATSADSGEWDCDAFVSDAYDIKITPFQLDSYASEWAETCYNINKHAHEVDGLKLANRSLSSQIKKLEASLTQINGEHCELVKNLVNLRIEKDEMEESLMNQLVKAQMEKAVAEEEVQTLREGMK
;
A
#
# COMPACT_ATOMS: atom_id res chain seq x y z
N MET A 1 -9.35 -37.48 25.03
CA MET A 1 -8.15 -37.31 24.18
C MET A 1 -8.40 -36.05 23.35
N ALA A 2 -8.44 -34.84 23.92
CA ALA A 2 -7.68 -34.25 25.03
C ALA A 2 -6.20 -33.98 24.67
N GLU A 3 -5.87 -32.68 24.69
CA GLU A 3 -4.54 -32.04 24.75
C GLU A 3 -3.59 -32.23 23.55
N VAL A 4 -3.64 -31.28 22.60
CA VAL A 4 -2.49 -30.38 22.26
C VAL A 4 -3.06 -29.04 21.79
N ASP A 5 -3.36 -28.14 22.74
CA ASP A 5 -3.55 -26.70 22.49
C ASP A 5 -2.47 -25.96 23.29
N GLY A 6 -1.72 -25.08 22.63
CA GLY A 6 -0.61 -24.34 23.21
C GLY A 6 0.18 -23.62 22.12
N ASP A 7 0.55 -22.36 22.38
CA ASP A 7 1.39 -21.48 21.54
C ASP A 7 0.70 -20.69 20.40
N PHE A 8 -0.56 -20.28 20.57
CA PHE A 8 -1.17 -19.19 19.78
C PHE A 8 -1.69 -17.98 20.58
N GLU A 9 -1.55 -17.98 21.91
CA GLU A 9 -1.93 -16.84 22.75
C GLU A 9 -0.78 -15.83 22.94
N ASN A 10 -0.60 -14.92 21.96
CA ASN A 10 -0.27 -13.48 22.17
C ASN A 10 0.08 -12.75 20.85
N ILE A 11 -0.92 -12.52 19.98
CA ILE A 11 -0.87 -11.40 19.02
C ILE A 11 -2.17 -10.60 19.17
N SER A 12 -2.09 -9.49 19.90
CA SER A 12 -3.22 -8.58 20.14
C SER A 12 -3.48 -7.71 18.91
N LEU A 13 -4.13 -8.26 17.89
CA LEU A 13 -4.64 -7.51 16.73
C LEU A 13 -5.69 -6.47 17.17
N ARG A 14 -5.24 -5.25 17.48
CA ARG A 14 -6.13 -4.12 17.78
C ARG A 14 -6.66 -3.52 16.49
N SER A 15 -7.97 -3.67 16.26
CA SER A 15 -8.66 -3.11 15.10
C SER A 15 -8.59 -1.58 15.07
N ASN A 16 -8.03 -1.03 13.99
CA ASN A 16 -8.31 0.32 13.53
C ASN A 16 -9.25 0.23 12.31
N HIS A 17 -10.56 0.21 12.56
CA HIS A 17 -11.54 0.27 11.47
C HIS A 17 -11.56 1.66 10.81
N HIS A 18 -11.05 1.76 9.60
CA HIS A 18 -11.47 2.78 8.62
C HIS A 18 -12.10 2.12 7.39
N LYS A 19 -13.05 2.83 6.79
CA LYS A 19 -14.09 2.24 5.92
C LYS A 19 -13.54 1.85 4.56
N ALA A 20 -13.51 0.55 4.27
CA ALA A 20 -13.43 0.06 2.89
C ALA A 20 -14.80 0.22 2.21
N ASN A 21 -14.90 1.15 1.26
CA ASN A 21 -15.99 1.16 0.28
C ASN A 21 -15.48 0.47 -0.99
N SER A 22 -15.87 -0.80 -1.18
CA SER A 22 -15.84 -1.41 -2.50
C SER A 22 -16.97 -0.83 -3.34
N VAL A 23 -16.64 -0.22 -4.48
CA VAL A 23 -17.60 0.08 -5.54
C VAL A 23 -16.96 -0.30 -6.88
N TYR A 24 -17.63 -1.22 -7.57
CA TYR A 24 -17.27 -1.71 -8.88
C TYR A 24 -17.25 -0.60 -9.94
N SER A 25 -16.50 -0.87 -11.00
CA SER A 25 -16.47 -0.09 -12.24
C SER A 25 -17.87 0.25 -12.78
N VAL A 26 -18.14 1.54 -12.98
CA VAL A 26 -19.34 2.03 -13.67
C VAL A 26 -18.94 2.71 -14.96
N ASN A 27 -19.46 2.19 -16.08
CA ASN A 27 -19.27 2.74 -17.42
C ASN A 27 -19.75 4.20 -17.51
N ILE A 28 -18.98 5.05 -18.20
CA ILE A 28 -19.39 6.41 -18.57
C ILE A 28 -19.96 6.38 -20.00
N PRO A 29 -21.28 6.50 -20.20
CA PRO A 29 -21.85 6.67 -21.54
C PRO A 29 -21.68 8.12 -22.02
N LYS A 30 -21.22 8.28 -23.26
CA LYS A 30 -21.18 9.58 -23.96
C LYS A 30 -22.60 10.08 -24.21
N THR A 31 -22.91 11.32 -23.83
CA THR A 31 -24.15 12.01 -24.25
C THR A 31 -23.83 13.15 -25.23
N ALA A 32 -24.56 13.15 -26.34
CA ALA A 32 -24.55 14.20 -27.34
C ALA A 32 -25.89 14.97 -27.33
N ALA A 33 -26.01 15.97 -28.22
CA ALA A 33 -27.12 16.92 -28.39
C ALA A 33 -27.21 18.01 -27.30
N SER A 34 -27.35 19.32 -27.57
CA SER A 34 -27.87 20.13 -28.69
C SER A 34 -29.26 20.74 -28.41
N ALA A 35 -29.29 22.07 -28.54
CA ALA A 35 -30.41 22.97 -28.85
C ALA A 35 -31.49 23.30 -27.80
N ARG A 36 -31.89 24.59 -27.87
CA ARG A 36 -33.04 25.32 -27.31
C ARG A 36 -32.79 26.11 -26.02
N ASP A 37 -33.31 27.33 -25.83
CA ASP A 37 -33.77 28.44 -26.71
C ASP A 37 -34.32 29.54 -25.77
N ASN A 38 -34.53 30.75 -26.30
CA ASN A 38 -35.13 31.96 -25.66
C ASN A 38 -34.20 32.72 -24.67
N ALA A 39 -33.80 33.97 -24.91
CA ALA A 39 -34.57 35.23 -25.17
C ALA A 39 -35.15 35.82 -23.86
N ASP A 40 -35.13 37.13 -23.57
CA ASP A 40 -34.57 38.33 -24.24
C ASP A 40 -33.92 39.23 -23.13
N SER A 41 -33.27 40.38 -23.35
CA SER A 41 -33.10 41.29 -24.50
C SER A 41 -31.62 41.80 -24.57
N GLU A 42 -31.13 42.74 -25.40
CA GLU A 42 -31.75 43.67 -26.37
C GLU A 42 -30.74 44.09 -27.48
N ASN A 43 -30.83 45.34 -27.97
CA ASN A 43 -29.95 45.99 -28.96
C ASN A 43 -30.04 47.53 -28.75
N PRO A 44 -29.38 48.47 -29.52
CA PRO A 44 -29.01 48.33 -30.93
C PRO A 44 -27.72 49.01 -31.45
N SER A 45 -27.08 48.39 -32.46
CA SER A 45 -26.57 49.02 -33.71
C SER A 45 -25.46 50.11 -33.63
N THR A 46 -24.67 50.47 -34.66
CA THR A 46 -24.60 50.25 -36.12
C THR A 46 -23.11 50.08 -36.50
N SER A 47 -22.65 49.06 -37.24
CA SER A 47 -22.80 48.73 -38.68
C SER A 47 -21.78 49.39 -39.64
N LYS A 48 -21.05 48.53 -40.38
CA LYS A 48 -20.33 48.77 -41.67
C LYS A 48 -19.09 49.69 -41.60
N GLY A 49 -18.02 49.44 -42.36
CA GLY A 49 -17.70 48.31 -43.25
C GLY A 49 -16.51 48.66 -44.17
N GLU A 50 -15.97 47.65 -44.87
CA GLU A 50 -15.01 47.78 -46.00
C GLU A 50 -13.65 48.45 -45.69
N SER A 51 -12.52 48.25 -46.35
CA SER A 51 -11.92 47.25 -47.26
C SER A 51 -10.62 47.90 -47.77
N ARG A 52 -9.56 47.12 -48.01
CA ARG A 52 -8.35 47.45 -48.82
C ARG A 52 -7.39 48.56 -48.34
N GLY A 53 -6.09 48.23 -48.37
CA GLY A 53 -5.17 49.01 -49.21
C GLY A 53 -3.78 49.39 -48.68
N SER A 54 -2.75 48.66 -49.14
CA SER A 54 -1.40 49.17 -49.50
C SER A 54 -0.48 49.91 -48.50
N ARG A 55 0.63 49.20 -48.19
CA ARG A 55 2.04 49.59 -48.43
C ARG A 55 2.60 50.94 -47.89
N GLY A 56 3.68 50.78 -47.12
CA GLY A 56 4.79 51.73 -46.99
C GLY A 56 4.74 52.58 -45.71
N GLY A 57 5.84 52.84 -44.99
CA GLY A 57 7.19 52.30 -45.12
C GLY A 57 8.25 53.14 -44.39
N ARG A 58 9.28 52.48 -43.85
CA ARG A 58 10.59 53.02 -43.38
C ARG A 58 10.66 54.00 -42.19
N ALA A 59 11.76 53.78 -41.44
CA ALA A 59 12.51 54.67 -40.54
C ALA A 59 11.80 55.11 -39.23
N SER A 60 12.26 54.80 -38.01
CA SER A 60 13.61 54.70 -37.39
C SER A 60 14.06 55.98 -36.68
N LEU A 61 14.85 55.79 -35.61
CA LEU A 61 15.57 56.74 -34.74
C LEU A 61 14.83 57.30 -33.51
N ASP A 62 15.11 56.64 -32.37
CA ASP A 62 15.72 57.21 -31.16
C ASP A 62 15.52 58.70 -30.81
N ARG A 63 15.19 58.96 -29.53
CA ARG A 63 16.21 59.43 -28.55
C ARG A 63 15.72 59.41 -27.08
N HIS A 64 16.61 59.05 -26.16
CA HIS A 64 16.41 59.17 -24.71
C HIS A 64 16.26 60.62 -24.20
N LYS A 65 15.65 60.80 -23.01
CA LYS A 65 16.38 61.28 -21.81
C LYS A 65 15.66 61.08 -20.47
N ARG A 66 16.47 60.93 -19.41
CA ARG A 66 16.12 60.71 -18.00
C ARG A 66 15.68 61.99 -17.27
N THR A 67 14.96 61.81 -16.15
CA THR A 67 15.17 62.58 -14.90
C THR A 67 15.32 61.62 -13.70
N ARG A 68 16.05 62.04 -12.66
CA ARG A 68 16.20 61.35 -11.33
C ARG A 68 15.13 61.91 -10.37
N SER A 69 14.81 61.39 -9.17
CA SER A 69 15.57 60.69 -8.10
C SER A 69 14.58 59.83 -7.24
N VAL A 70 14.88 59.17 -6.11
CA VAL A 70 16.03 59.14 -5.18
C VAL A 70 16.28 57.69 -4.63
N SER A 71 17.10 57.60 -3.58
CA SER A 71 17.54 56.49 -2.72
C SER A 71 16.49 55.66 -1.98
N ASN A 72 16.77 54.36 -1.80
CA ASN A 72 17.22 53.84 -0.50
C ASN A 72 18.11 52.60 -0.66
N ALA A 73 18.90 52.29 0.37
CA ALA A 73 20.00 51.33 0.30
C ALA A 73 19.65 49.96 0.93
N ALA A 74 20.01 48.88 0.23
CA ALA A 74 20.36 47.57 0.79
C ALA A 74 21.22 46.85 -0.26
N SER A 75 22.26 46.13 0.18
CA SER A 75 23.34 45.61 -0.67
C SER A 75 23.19 44.13 -1.03
N ASP A 76 23.47 43.82 -2.29
CA ASP A 76 24.17 42.60 -2.78
C ASP A 76 23.89 41.28 -2.05
N LEU A 77 22.82 40.58 -2.46
CA LEU A 77 22.55 39.20 -2.04
C LEU A 77 21.56 38.48 -2.99
N ASP A 78 21.80 38.49 -4.32
CA ASP A 78 20.89 37.78 -5.25
C ASP A 78 21.53 37.28 -6.58
N THR A 79 22.86 37.11 -6.62
CA THR A 79 23.55 36.61 -7.83
C THR A 79 23.70 35.09 -7.86
N ASP A 80 23.85 34.43 -6.70
CA ASP A 80 24.06 32.97 -6.62
C ASP A 80 22.75 32.16 -6.66
N THR A 81 21.66 32.70 -6.13
CA THR A 81 20.30 32.11 -6.16
C THR A 81 19.82 31.85 -7.59
N GLY A 82 19.89 32.87 -8.46
CA GLY A 82 19.51 32.75 -9.87
C GLY A 82 20.46 31.85 -10.69
N LEU A 83 21.73 31.76 -10.30
CA LEU A 83 22.74 30.92 -10.97
C LEU A 83 22.63 29.45 -10.55
N LEU A 84 22.21 29.17 -9.32
CA LEU A 84 21.86 27.83 -8.85
C LEU A 84 20.54 27.35 -9.45
N LEU A 85 19.47 28.16 -9.43
CA LEU A 85 18.18 27.78 -10.04
C LEU A 85 18.35 27.43 -11.52
N ARG A 86 19.08 28.26 -12.26
CA ARG A 86 19.36 28.03 -13.69
C ARG A 86 20.23 26.79 -13.91
N ARG A 87 21.20 26.52 -13.04
CA ARG A 87 22.04 25.30 -13.14
C ARG A 87 21.22 24.05 -12.81
N VAL A 88 20.24 24.14 -11.89
CA VAL A 88 19.28 23.06 -11.60
C VAL A 88 18.36 22.82 -12.80
N ASP A 89 17.75 23.86 -13.39
CA ASP A 89 16.93 23.74 -14.61
C ASP A 89 17.73 23.18 -15.80
N GLU A 90 18.99 23.59 -15.95
CA GLU A 90 19.91 23.06 -16.97
C GLU A 90 20.27 21.58 -16.68
N THR A 91 20.43 21.15 -15.42
CA THR A 91 20.62 19.72 -15.08
C THR A 91 19.37 18.86 -15.26
N VAL A 92 18.19 19.33 -14.87
CA VAL A 92 16.92 18.60 -15.04
C VAL A 92 16.57 18.48 -16.53
N SER A 93 16.74 19.57 -17.29
CA SER A 93 16.54 19.57 -18.74
C SER A 93 17.58 18.74 -19.51
N THR A 94 18.78 18.53 -18.96
CA THR A 94 19.80 17.67 -19.57
C THR A 94 19.64 16.21 -19.17
N SER A 95 19.24 15.86 -17.94
CA SER A 95 18.87 14.49 -17.54
C SER A 95 17.68 13.96 -18.33
N ASN A 96 16.58 14.72 -18.40
CA ASN A 96 15.36 14.27 -19.09
C ASN A 96 15.55 14.19 -20.63
N ARG A 97 16.52 14.91 -21.19
CA ARG A 97 16.99 14.70 -22.58
C ARG A 97 17.97 13.54 -22.69
N HIS A 98 18.86 13.34 -21.73
CA HIS A 98 19.81 12.22 -21.74
C HIS A 98 19.10 10.87 -21.63
N SER A 99 18.11 10.70 -20.74
CA SER A 99 17.37 9.43 -20.64
C SER A 99 16.66 9.06 -21.95
N GLN A 100 15.88 9.98 -22.52
CA GLN A 100 15.14 9.77 -23.77
C GLN A 100 16.06 9.58 -24.99
N GLN A 101 17.19 10.28 -25.04
CA GLN A 101 18.13 10.21 -26.15
C GLN A 101 19.10 9.03 -26.02
N ARG A 102 19.41 8.60 -24.79
CA ARG A 102 20.14 7.37 -24.46
C ARG A 102 19.32 6.13 -24.79
N GLY A 103 18.05 6.04 -24.41
CA GLY A 103 17.18 4.92 -24.81
C GLY A 103 17.09 4.74 -26.33
N LYS A 104 17.00 5.86 -27.09
CA LYS A 104 17.07 5.82 -28.56
C LYS A 104 18.46 5.46 -29.11
N GLN A 105 19.54 5.86 -28.46
CA GLN A 105 20.90 5.49 -28.86
C GLN A 105 21.21 4.02 -28.53
N GLU A 106 20.79 3.51 -27.37
CA GLU A 106 20.93 2.13 -26.94
C GLU A 106 20.09 1.20 -27.83
N PHE A 107 18.86 1.58 -28.20
CA PHE A 107 18.06 0.88 -29.21
C PHE A 107 18.76 0.83 -30.58
N MET A 108 19.26 1.96 -31.09
CA MET A 108 20.02 1.99 -32.35
C MET A 108 21.39 1.29 -32.26
N HIS A 109 21.96 1.12 -31.06
CA HIS A 109 23.20 0.37 -30.84
C HIS A 109 22.92 -1.14 -30.78
N ALA A 110 21.85 -1.56 -30.09
CA ALA A 110 21.39 -2.95 -30.06
C ALA A 110 21.06 -3.46 -31.48
N ILE A 111 20.39 -2.64 -32.31
CA ILE A 111 20.15 -2.95 -33.73
C ILE A 111 21.46 -3.07 -34.54
N LYS A 112 22.54 -2.38 -34.14
CA LYS A 112 23.86 -2.50 -34.78
C LYS A 112 24.73 -3.65 -34.26
N GLU A 113 24.45 -4.19 -33.07
CA GLU A 113 25.15 -5.36 -32.51
C GLU A 113 24.52 -6.70 -32.92
N THR A 114 23.49 -6.69 -33.78
CA THR A 114 22.74 -7.86 -34.26
C THR A 114 23.59 -8.95 -34.92
N ASP A 115 24.81 -8.64 -35.33
CA ASP A 115 25.74 -9.57 -35.99
C ASP A 115 26.37 -10.64 -35.06
N LYS A 116 26.08 -10.61 -33.73
CA LYS A 116 26.74 -11.48 -32.73
C LYS A 116 25.88 -12.04 -31.57
N ARG A 117 24.55 -11.90 -31.59
CA ARG A 117 23.65 -12.41 -30.51
C ARG A 117 22.46 -13.20 -31.09
N PRO A 118 21.85 -14.14 -30.34
CA PRO A 118 21.17 -15.31 -30.92
C PRO A 118 19.94 -14.98 -31.77
N ALA A 119 19.69 -15.80 -32.79
CA ALA A 119 18.83 -15.53 -33.94
C ALA A 119 17.30 -15.56 -33.68
N ASP A 120 16.85 -15.58 -32.42
CA ASP A 120 15.46 -15.85 -32.03
C ASP A 120 14.70 -14.64 -31.43
N ILE A 121 15.36 -13.49 -31.23
CA ILE A 121 14.69 -12.27 -30.74
C ILE A 121 14.04 -11.52 -31.89
N ASP A 122 12.71 -11.44 -31.87
CA ASP A 122 11.92 -10.66 -32.83
C ASP A 122 11.97 -9.16 -32.49
N TRP A 123 13.04 -8.51 -32.93
CA TRP A 123 13.24 -7.06 -32.78
C TRP A 123 12.24 -6.23 -33.57
N GLN A 124 11.58 -6.79 -34.60
CA GLN A 124 10.53 -6.07 -35.31
C GLN A 124 9.27 -6.01 -34.45
N PHE A 125 8.83 -7.14 -33.90
CA PHE A 125 7.69 -7.18 -32.97
C PHE A 125 7.92 -6.26 -31.76
N TRP A 126 9.08 -6.34 -31.11
CA TRP A 126 9.40 -5.45 -29.99
C TRP A 126 9.54 -3.98 -30.43
N GLY A 127 10.01 -3.73 -31.65
CA GLY A 127 10.01 -2.41 -32.27
C GLY A 127 8.60 -1.85 -32.46
N ASP A 128 7.65 -2.67 -32.90
CA ASP A 128 6.25 -2.29 -33.11
C ASP A 128 5.53 -2.05 -31.77
N VAL A 129 5.79 -2.86 -30.73
CA VAL A 129 5.32 -2.64 -29.34
C VAL A 129 5.88 -1.32 -28.78
N MET A 130 7.15 -1.02 -29.03
CA MET A 130 7.78 0.23 -28.59
C MET A 130 7.38 1.44 -29.45
N ALA A 131 7.01 1.24 -30.71
CA ALA A 131 6.48 2.29 -31.58
C ALA A 131 5.06 2.67 -31.17
N SER A 132 4.22 1.68 -30.79
CA SER A 132 2.88 1.97 -30.27
C SER A 132 2.97 2.93 -29.09
N MET A 133 3.85 2.71 -28.11
CA MET A 133 4.07 3.63 -26.96
C MET A 133 4.18 5.13 -27.31
N TYR A 134 4.66 5.49 -28.50
CA TYR A 134 4.80 6.88 -28.94
C TYR A 134 3.63 7.41 -29.79
N GLU A 135 2.75 6.54 -30.31
CA GLU A 135 1.68 6.89 -31.25
C GLU A 135 0.27 6.49 -30.78
N THR A 136 0.12 5.47 -29.93
CA THR A 136 -1.13 4.89 -29.41
C THR A 136 -0.93 4.21 -28.06
N ASP A 137 -1.91 4.29 -27.15
CA ASP A 137 -1.81 3.61 -25.84
C ASP A 137 -1.47 2.12 -26.01
N TYR A 138 -0.54 1.60 -25.18
CA TYR A 138 -0.13 0.17 -25.18
C TYR A 138 -1.31 -0.81 -25.11
N GLU A 139 -2.40 -0.36 -24.49
CA GLU A 139 -3.67 -1.07 -24.48
C GLU A 139 -4.15 -1.48 -25.88
N ASP A 140 -3.84 -0.75 -26.95
CA ASP A 140 -4.22 -1.13 -28.31
C ASP A 140 -3.46 -2.38 -28.79
N VAL A 141 -2.17 -2.53 -28.49
CA VAL A 141 -1.43 -3.75 -28.83
C VAL A 141 -1.87 -4.91 -27.94
N ALA A 142 -2.07 -4.66 -26.64
CA ALA A 142 -2.59 -5.65 -25.71
C ALA A 142 -4.02 -6.12 -26.07
N ARG A 143 -4.88 -5.23 -26.58
CA ARG A 143 -6.25 -5.55 -27.05
C ARG A 143 -6.26 -6.22 -28.42
N ASN A 144 -5.39 -5.81 -29.36
CA ASN A 144 -5.40 -6.32 -30.73
C ASN A 144 -4.57 -7.61 -30.93
N GLN A 145 -3.51 -7.83 -30.15
CA GLN A 145 -2.64 -9.01 -30.27
C GLN A 145 -2.24 -9.66 -28.92
N PRO A 146 -3.18 -9.93 -27.99
CA PRO A 146 -2.87 -10.44 -26.65
C PRO A 146 -2.05 -11.74 -26.66
N HIS A 147 -2.38 -12.67 -27.56
CA HIS A 147 -1.68 -13.96 -27.65
C HIS A 147 -0.24 -13.84 -28.17
N ALA A 148 0.03 -12.90 -29.08
CA ALA A 148 1.39 -12.68 -29.59
C ALA A 148 2.26 -12.04 -28.50
N LEU A 149 1.71 -11.04 -27.80
CA LEU A 149 2.38 -10.35 -26.70
C LEU A 149 2.69 -11.28 -25.51
N SER A 150 1.71 -12.07 -25.04
CA SER A 150 1.95 -13.07 -24.00
C SER A 150 3.03 -14.09 -24.41
N LYS A 151 3.01 -14.56 -25.67
CA LYS A 151 4.05 -15.48 -26.18
C LYS A 151 5.43 -14.83 -26.29
N ALA A 152 5.52 -13.53 -26.62
CA ALA A 152 6.78 -12.80 -26.62
C ALA A 152 7.34 -12.62 -25.20
N ILE A 153 6.49 -12.30 -24.23
CA ILE A 153 6.84 -12.19 -22.81
C ILE A 153 7.28 -13.55 -22.24
N GLN A 154 6.61 -14.65 -22.63
CA GLN A 154 7.02 -16.03 -22.34
C GLN A 154 8.38 -16.42 -22.93
N LYS A 155 8.78 -15.85 -24.08
CA LYS A 155 10.12 -16.06 -24.67
C LYS A 155 11.22 -15.20 -24.06
N GLY A 156 10.90 -14.03 -23.53
CA GLY A 156 11.88 -13.11 -22.96
C GLY A 156 11.71 -11.68 -23.45
N ILE A 157 11.64 -10.73 -22.50
CA ILE A 157 11.80 -9.32 -22.83
C ILE A 157 13.31 -9.04 -22.97
N PRO A 158 13.78 -8.50 -24.11
CA PRO A 158 15.19 -8.15 -24.31
C PRO A 158 15.68 -7.21 -23.21
N LYS A 159 16.87 -7.45 -22.66
CA LYS A 159 17.40 -6.69 -21.51
C LYS A 159 17.50 -5.18 -21.80
N GLU A 160 17.79 -4.82 -23.05
CA GLU A 160 17.89 -3.44 -23.52
C GLU A 160 16.54 -2.71 -23.58
N LEU A 161 15.42 -3.45 -23.59
CA LEU A 161 14.06 -2.89 -23.65
C LEU A 161 13.30 -3.01 -22.32
N ARG A 162 13.75 -3.89 -21.42
CA ARG A 162 13.00 -4.34 -20.25
C ARG A 162 12.45 -3.21 -19.39
N GLY A 163 13.28 -2.22 -19.05
CA GLY A 163 12.84 -1.08 -18.24
C GLY A 163 11.68 -0.31 -18.87
N MET A 164 11.79 0.00 -20.17
CA MET A 164 10.74 0.71 -20.91
C MET A 164 9.46 -0.13 -21.04
N VAL A 165 9.58 -1.43 -21.32
CA VAL A 165 8.41 -2.32 -21.43
C VAL A 165 7.71 -2.48 -20.07
N TRP A 166 8.43 -2.61 -18.96
CA TRP A 166 7.82 -2.65 -17.62
C TRP A 166 7.06 -1.36 -17.26
N GLN A 167 7.60 -0.18 -17.62
CA GLN A 167 6.88 1.08 -17.47
C GLN A 167 5.62 1.14 -18.33
N LEU A 168 5.69 0.58 -19.54
CA LEU A 168 4.60 0.55 -20.49
C LEU A 168 3.45 -0.35 -20.03
N MET A 169 3.76 -1.58 -19.57
CA MET A 169 2.77 -2.52 -19.05
C MET A 169 2.06 -2.03 -17.78
N SER A 170 2.75 -1.21 -16.97
CA SER A 170 2.23 -0.67 -15.70
C SER A 170 1.69 0.75 -15.78
N SER A 171 1.81 1.41 -16.95
CA SER A 171 1.56 2.84 -17.13
C SER A 171 2.19 3.70 -16.02
N SER A 172 3.43 3.40 -15.64
CA SER A 172 4.07 3.99 -14.44
C SER A 172 4.59 5.41 -14.64
N LYS A 173 5.00 5.78 -15.87
CA LYS A 173 5.61 7.07 -16.17
C LYS A 173 4.68 8.22 -15.77
N ASN A 174 5.13 9.06 -14.83
CA ASN A 174 4.30 10.11 -14.25
C ASN A 174 5.16 11.26 -13.73
N LEU A 175 5.12 12.40 -14.44
CA LEU A 175 5.89 13.60 -14.14
C LEU A 175 5.59 14.19 -12.74
N ASP A 176 4.36 14.03 -12.23
CA ASP A 176 4.00 14.52 -10.90
C ASP A 176 4.64 13.67 -9.79
N LEU A 177 4.81 12.35 -10.02
CA LEU A 177 5.51 11.46 -9.11
C LEU A 177 7.04 11.65 -9.20
N GLU A 178 7.58 11.89 -10.39
CA GLU A 178 9.00 12.27 -10.59
C GLU A 178 9.32 13.59 -9.85
N ALA A 179 8.45 14.60 -9.94
CA ALA A 179 8.60 15.84 -9.19
C ALA A 179 8.48 15.64 -7.66
N LEU A 180 7.54 14.79 -7.21
CA LEU A 180 7.35 14.47 -5.80
C LEU A 180 8.54 13.70 -5.21
N TYR A 181 9.15 12.79 -5.99
CA TYR A 181 10.38 12.10 -5.64
C TYR A 181 11.50 13.11 -5.30
N GLN A 182 11.73 14.09 -6.18
CA GLN A 182 12.72 15.13 -5.99
C GLN A 182 12.49 15.98 -4.72
N GLU A 183 11.24 16.22 -4.32
CA GLU A 183 10.94 16.85 -3.03
C GLU A 183 11.24 15.92 -1.83
N TYR A 184 10.89 14.63 -1.91
CA TYR A 184 11.18 13.65 -0.85
C TYR A 184 12.67 13.42 -0.59
N LEU A 185 13.53 13.56 -1.60
CA LEU A 185 14.99 13.48 -1.40
C LEU A 185 15.50 14.52 -0.39
N LYS A 186 14.87 15.70 -0.34
CA LYS A 186 15.24 16.83 0.53
C LYS A 186 14.78 16.66 1.98
N LEU A 187 13.80 15.80 2.25
CA LEU A 187 13.28 15.53 3.59
C LEU A 187 14.13 14.47 4.31
N SER A 188 13.86 14.21 5.59
CA SER A 188 14.39 13.06 6.33
C SER A 188 13.28 12.06 6.63
N SER A 189 13.61 10.75 6.64
CA SER A 189 12.65 9.71 7.03
C SER A 189 13.00 9.13 8.40
N VAL A 190 11.98 8.80 9.18
CA VAL A 190 12.14 8.02 10.42
C VAL A 190 12.84 6.67 10.13
N ASN A 191 12.67 6.17 8.91
CA ASN A 191 13.17 4.88 8.45
C ASN A 191 14.62 4.91 7.94
N ASP A 192 15.27 6.08 7.80
CA ASP A 192 16.62 6.22 7.21
C ASP A 192 17.62 5.21 7.82
N LYS A 193 17.60 5.03 9.15
CA LYS A 193 18.49 4.08 9.86
C LYS A 193 18.20 2.61 9.54
N ALA A 194 16.93 2.25 9.31
CA ALA A 194 16.52 0.89 8.99
C ALA A 194 16.91 0.55 7.54
N ILE A 195 16.68 1.48 6.61
CA ILE A 195 17.08 1.36 5.21
C ILE A 195 18.62 1.19 5.13
N SER A 196 19.40 2.07 5.77
CA SER A 196 20.87 2.00 5.71
C SER A 196 21.46 0.72 6.30
N LYS A 197 20.81 0.11 7.32
CA LYS A 197 21.23 -1.22 7.82
C LYS A 197 21.08 -2.28 6.72
N ASP A 198 20.00 -2.21 5.95
CA ASP A 198 19.61 -3.24 5.00
C ASP A 198 20.29 -3.14 3.64
N LEU A 199 20.73 -1.93 3.22
CA LEU A 199 21.58 -1.76 2.04
C LEU A 199 22.81 -2.66 2.09
N SER A 200 23.51 -2.72 3.24
CA SER A 200 24.75 -3.50 3.41
C SER A 200 24.60 -5.01 3.17
N ARG A 201 23.36 -5.52 3.20
CA ARG A 201 23.00 -6.93 2.98
C ARG A 201 22.12 -7.14 1.75
N THR A 202 21.88 -6.11 0.94
CA THR A 202 21.06 -6.20 -0.28
C THR A 202 21.98 -6.21 -1.49
N PHE A 203 21.91 -7.30 -2.28
CA PHE A 203 22.75 -7.53 -3.46
C PHE A 203 24.28 -7.30 -3.29
N PRO A 204 24.93 -7.68 -2.17
CA PRO A 204 26.33 -7.32 -1.88
C PRO A 204 27.35 -7.92 -2.88
N ALA A 205 26.93 -8.91 -3.68
CA ALA A 205 27.77 -9.54 -4.69
C ALA A 205 27.66 -8.88 -6.08
N LEU A 206 26.60 -8.10 -6.37
CA LEU A 206 26.42 -7.44 -7.66
C LEU A 206 27.35 -6.22 -7.78
N GLU A 207 28.17 -6.20 -8.84
CA GLU A 207 29.11 -5.09 -9.14
C GLU A 207 28.40 -3.72 -9.18
N TYR A 208 27.20 -3.66 -9.76
CA TYR A 208 26.39 -2.44 -9.81
C TYR A 208 26.13 -1.84 -8.41
N PHE A 209 25.85 -2.67 -7.39
CA PHE A 209 25.62 -2.20 -6.02
C PHE A 209 26.90 -2.14 -5.16
N GLN A 210 28.07 -2.17 -5.79
CA GLN A 210 29.35 -1.76 -5.17
C GLN A 210 29.66 -0.28 -5.46
N ASP A 211 28.98 0.32 -6.46
CA ASP A 211 29.02 1.76 -6.73
C ASP A 211 28.27 2.53 -5.62
N PRO A 212 28.92 3.49 -4.91
CA PRO A 212 28.26 4.33 -3.93
C PRO A 212 27.03 5.07 -4.47
N ASP A 213 27.03 5.49 -5.75
CA ASP A 213 25.90 6.20 -6.34
C ASP A 213 24.69 5.28 -6.53
N ALA A 214 24.91 4.02 -6.95
CA ALA A 214 23.85 3.02 -7.07
C ALA A 214 23.27 2.59 -5.71
N VAL A 215 24.11 2.48 -4.68
CA VAL A 215 23.65 2.26 -3.30
C VAL A 215 22.84 3.45 -2.79
N ASN A 216 23.22 4.68 -3.16
CA ASN A 216 22.49 5.90 -2.83
C ASN A 216 21.14 5.99 -3.58
N TRP A 217 21.06 5.58 -4.86
CA TRP A 217 19.79 5.44 -5.58
C TRP A 217 18.86 4.43 -4.91
N LEU A 218 19.37 3.27 -4.49
CA LEU A 218 18.60 2.27 -3.73
C LEU A 218 18.11 2.79 -2.38
N PHE A 219 18.93 3.58 -1.67
CA PHE A 219 18.51 4.30 -0.47
C PHE A 219 17.39 5.31 -0.76
N ASN A 220 17.58 6.14 -1.78
CA ASN A 220 16.69 7.24 -2.14
C ASN A 220 15.28 6.77 -2.53
N VAL A 221 15.17 5.74 -3.38
CA VAL A 221 13.86 5.18 -3.77
C VAL A 221 13.13 4.59 -2.56
N ALA A 222 13.82 3.85 -1.70
CA ALA A 222 13.23 3.28 -0.49
C ALA A 222 12.80 4.35 0.53
N LYS A 223 13.64 5.39 0.71
CA LYS A 223 13.35 6.55 1.54
C LYS A 223 12.13 7.31 1.03
N ALA A 224 12.10 7.66 -0.25
CA ALA A 224 11.00 8.38 -0.88
C ALA A 224 9.69 7.59 -0.79
N TYR A 225 9.73 6.26 -1.03
CA TYR A 225 8.55 5.42 -0.83
C TYR A 225 8.04 5.46 0.62
N SER A 226 8.95 5.39 1.60
CA SER A 226 8.57 5.44 3.02
C SER A 226 7.98 6.78 3.49
N LEU A 227 8.20 7.85 2.71
CA LEU A 227 7.61 9.17 2.92
C LEU A 227 6.29 9.36 2.15
N TYR A 228 6.16 8.68 1.00
CA TYR A 228 4.95 8.64 0.19
C TYR A 228 3.81 7.85 0.87
N ASP A 229 4.12 6.64 1.36
CA ASP A 229 3.18 5.77 2.06
C ASP A 229 3.60 5.58 3.51
N VAL A 230 3.22 6.52 4.37
CA VAL A 230 3.58 6.55 5.80
C VAL A 230 2.98 5.38 6.59
N GLU A 231 1.87 4.80 6.14
CA GLU A 231 1.25 3.63 6.81
C GLU A 231 2.04 2.34 6.53
N CYS A 232 2.54 2.18 5.30
CA CYS A 232 3.47 1.09 4.97
C CYS A 232 4.90 1.34 5.49
N GLY A 233 5.35 2.60 5.45
CA GLY A 233 6.69 3.02 5.87
C GLY A 233 7.80 2.28 5.12
N TYR A 234 8.72 1.67 5.89
CA TYR A 234 9.76 0.79 5.35
C TYR A 234 9.69 -0.57 6.05
N THR A 235 9.48 -1.61 5.24
CA THR A 235 9.42 -3.01 5.70
C THR A 235 10.55 -3.80 5.06
N GLN A 236 11.24 -4.63 5.86
CA GLN A 236 12.36 -5.45 5.40
C GLN A 236 11.95 -6.31 4.19
N GLY A 237 12.78 -6.28 3.15
CA GLY A 237 12.56 -7.04 1.91
C GLY A 237 12.28 -6.15 0.70
N ILE A 238 11.71 -4.95 0.90
CA ILE A 238 11.35 -4.07 -0.22
C ILE A 238 12.56 -3.66 -1.08
N LEU A 239 13.77 -3.56 -0.52
CA LEU A 239 14.99 -3.28 -1.30
C LEU A 239 15.29 -4.36 -2.36
N PHE A 240 14.88 -5.59 -2.11
CA PHE A 240 15.00 -6.69 -3.08
C PHE A 240 13.98 -6.55 -4.22
N VAL A 241 12.87 -5.83 -4.03
CA VAL A 241 11.98 -5.44 -5.14
C VAL A 241 12.54 -4.25 -5.91
N ILE A 242 13.11 -3.26 -5.21
CA ILE A 242 13.65 -2.03 -5.82
C ILE A 242 14.91 -2.30 -6.66
N GLY A 243 15.82 -3.16 -6.20
CA GLY A 243 17.09 -3.40 -6.90
C GLY A 243 16.94 -3.89 -8.35
N PRO A 244 16.10 -4.91 -8.64
CA PRO A 244 15.77 -5.31 -10.01
C PRO A 244 15.17 -4.19 -10.86
N LEU A 245 14.45 -3.22 -10.29
CA LEU A 245 13.98 -2.04 -11.03
C LEU A 245 15.16 -1.12 -11.39
N LEU A 246 16.01 -0.75 -10.42
CA LEU A 246 17.18 0.10 -10.64
C LEU A 246 18.20 -0.47 -11.62
N LEU A 247 18.30 -1.80 -11.71
CA LEU A 247 19.15 -2.48 -12.71
C LEU A 247 18.62 -2.34 -14.15
N ASN A 248 17.37 -1.90 -14.35
CA ASN A 248 16.74 -1.74 -15.66
C ASN A 248 16.24 -0.31 -15.96
N MET A 249 16.23 0.62 -15.00
CA MET A 249 15.83 2.03 -15.19
C MET A 249 16.40 2.98 -14.12
N PRO A 250 16.44 4.32 -14.38
CA PRO A 250 16.78 5.34 -13.38
C PRO A 250 15.92 5.29 -12.11
N ASP A 251 16.39 5.97 -11.07
CA ASP A 251 15.78 5.97 -9.73
C ASP A 251 14.42 6.69 -9.64
N GLU A 252 14.28 7.82 -10.33
CA GLU A 252 13.00 8.54 -10.49
C GLU A 252 11.93 7.63 -11.11
N GLU A 253 12.32 6.88 -12.14
CA GLU A 253 11.46 5.97 -12.89
C GLU A 253 11.14 4.69 -12.09
N ALA A 254 12.13 4.14 -11.37
CA ALA A 254 11.96 3.01 -10.46
C ALA A 254 11.03 3.33 -9.29
N PHE A 255 11.06 4.56 -8.75
CA PHE A 255 10.13 5.04 -7.73
C PHE A 255 8.68 5.06 -8.25
N CYS A 256 8.46 5.60 -9.45
CA CYS A 256 7.12 5.61 -10.07
C CYS A 256 6.60 4.19 -10.31
N LEU A 257 7.47 3.28 -10.77
CA LEU A 257 7.12 1.87 -10.99
C LEU A 257 6.85 1.11 -9.69
N LEU A 258 7.60 1.39 -8.62
CA LEU A 258 7.34 0.84 -7.29
C LEU A 258 5.95 1.27 -6.77
N ILE A 259 5.56 2.53 -6.94
CA ILE A 259 4.21 3.00 -6.56
C ILE A 259 3.14 2.23 -7.32
N ARG A 260 3.32 1.99 -8.63
CA ARG A 260 2.40 1.14 -9.41
C ARG A 260 2.34 -0.29 -8.88
N LEU A 261 3.48 -0.94 -8.59
CA LEU A 261 3.48 -2.28 -8.01
C LEU A 261 2.70 -2.32 -6.69
N MET A 262 2.92 -1.35 -5.81
CA MET A 262 2.29 -1.32 -4.49
C MET A 262 0.78 -1.05 -4.59
N GLN A 263 0.35 -0.10 -5.41
CA GLN A 263 -1.06 0.31 -5.51
C GLN A 263 -1.87 -0.47 -6.54
N SER A 264 -1.37 -0.58 -7.77
CA SER A 264 -2.11 -1.13 -8.91
C SER A 264 -1.97 -2.65 -9.04
N TYR A 265 -0.88 -3.24 -8.53
CA TYR A 265 -0.63 -4.69 -8.53
C TYR A 265 -0.84 -5.33 -7.14
N ASP A 266 -1.46 -4.62 -6.19
CA ASP A 266 -1.77 -5.10 -4.81
C ASP A 266 -0.55 -5.61 -4.00
N LEU A 267 0.66 -5.16 -4.33
CA LEU A 267 1.84 -5.57 -3.56
C LEU A 267 1.86 -4.93 -2.15
N ARG A 268 1.26 -3.74 -1.97
CA ARG A 268 1.23 -3.00 -0.69
C ARG A 268 0.77 -3.85 0.50
N GLY A 269 -0.24 -4.71 0.32
CA GLY A 269 -0.79 -5.54 1.39
C GLY A 269 0.21 -6.47 2.07
N HIS A 270 1.33 -6.79 1.40
CA HIS A 270 2.41 -7.62 1.92
C HIS A 270 3.28 -6.88 2.95
N TYR A 271 3.43 -5.56 2.81
CA TYR A 271 4.38 -4.76 3.58
C TYR A 271 3.73 -3.89 4.68
N LEU A 272 2.39 -3.82 4.72
CA LEU A 272 1.63 -3.18 5.77
C LEU A 272 1.90 -3.79 7.17
N PRO A 273 1.65 -3.05 8.26
CA PRO A 273 1.61 -3.61 9.62
C PRO A 273 0.71 -4.85 9.69
N GLU A 274 1.14 -5.87 10.44
CA GLU A 274 0.51 -7.20 10.50
C GLU A 274 0.45 -7.98 9.16
N MET A 275 1.04 -7.45 8.07
CA MET A 275 1.21 -8.08 6.75
C MET A 275 -0.05 -8.85 6.23
N PRO A 276 -1.25 -8.24 6.26
CA PRO A 276 -2.51 -8.95 5.98
C PRO A 276 -2.57 -9.56 4.58
N GLY A 277 -2.02 -8.88 3.57
CA GLY A 277 -1.92 -9.39 2.20
C GLY A 277 -0.97 -10.58 2.10
N LEU A 278 0.17 -10.56 2.80
CA LEU A 278 1.10 -11.70 2.84
C LEU A 278 0.44 -12.93 3.44
N HIS A 279 -0.28 -12.79 4.57
CA HIS A 279 -0.98 -13.91 5.18
C HIS A 279 -2.08 -14.49 4.29
N LEU A 280 -2.83 -13.63 3.59
CA LEU A 280 -3.76 -14.06 2.54
C LEU A 280 -3.04 -14.83 1.42
N ARG A 281 -1.93 -14.31 0.87
CA ARG A 281 -1.21 -14.99 -0.21
C ARG A 281 -0.60 -16.32 0.25
N LEU A 282 -0.10 -16.41 1.48
CA LEU A 282 0.37 -17.69 2.05
C LEU A 282 -0.77 -18.71 2.20
N PHE A 283 -1.95 -18.29 2.66
CA PHE A 283 -3.12 -19.16 2.72
C PHE A 283 -3.56 -19.64 1.33
N GLN A 284 -3.66 -18.73 0.36
CA GLN A 284 -3.94 -19.07 -1.04
C GLN A 284 -2.91 -20.06 -1.59
N PHE A 285 -1.62 -19.88 -1.28
CA PHE A 285 -0.56 -20.80 -1.68
C PHE A 285 -0.71 -22.20 -1.04
N ASP A 286 -1.07 -22.28 0.23
CA ASP A 286 -1.33 -23.57 0.90
C ASP A 286 -2.56 -24.28 0.33
N ARG A 287 -3.65 -23.56 -0.03
CA ARG A 287 -4.82 -24.15 -0.70
C ARG A 287 -4.46 -24.67 -2.11
N LEU A 288 -3.71 -23.88 -2.88
CA LEU A 288 -3.21 -24.29 -4.21
C LEU A 288 -2.25 -25.48 -4.13
N LEU A 289 -1.38 -25.53 -3.10
CA LEU A 289 -0.47 -26.65 -2.91
C LEU A 289 -1.23 -27.95 -2.57
N GLU A 290 -2.33 -27.84 -1.81
CA GLU A 290 -3.24 -28.97 -1.55
C GLU A 290 -3.97 -29.43 -2.82
N GLU A 291 -4.43 -28.52 -3.69
CA GLU A 291 -5.11 -28.88 -4.95
C GLU A 291 -4.14 -29.49 -5.99
N PHE A 292 -3.00 -28.84 -6.24
CA PHE A 292 -2.07 -29.25 -7.31
C PHE A 292 -1.10 -30.36 -6.90
N LEU A 293 -0.68 -30.42 -5.63
CA LEU A 293 0.36 -31.34 -5.13
C LEU A 293 -0.03 -31.94 -3.76
N PRO A 294 -1.18 -32.65 -3.65
CA PRO A 294 -1.74 -33.11 -2.38
C PRO A 294 -0.79 -34.01 -1.58
N MET A 295 0.06 -34.79 -2.25
CA MET A 295 1.07 -35.63 -1.60
C MET A 295 2.16 -34.78 -0.92
N VAL A 296 2.67 -33.76 -1.62
CA VAL A 296 3.66 -32.82 -1.08
C VAL A 296 3.04 -32.04 0.08
N PHE A 297 1.85 -31.47 -0.09
CA PHE A 297 1.13 -30.75 0.96
C PHE A 297 0.99 -31.61 2.22
N THR A 298 0.43 -32.82 2.09
CA THR A 298 0.26 -33.75 3.21
C THR A 298 1.58 -34.10 3.90
N HIS A 299 2.66 -34.29 3.15
CA HIS A 299 3.99 -34.56 3.70
C HIS A 299 4.53 -33.36 4.49
N LEU A 300 4.46 -32.14 3.93
CA LEU A 300 4.88 -30.92 4.62
C LEU A 300 4.09 -30.69 5.91
N THR A 301 2.76 -30.84 5.88
CA THR A 301 1.90 -30.74 7.06
C THR A 301 2.28 -31.78 8.13
N ARG A 302 2.51 -33.04 7.74
CA ARG A 302 2.94 -34.11 8.66
C ARG A 302 4.33 -33.87 9.27
N GLN A 303 5.21 -33.19 8.55
CA GLN A 303 6.53 -32.77 9.04
C GLN A 303 6.47 -31.47 9.85
N GLY A 304 5.33 -30.77 9.91
CA GLY A 304 5.18 -29.49 10.61
C GLY A 304 5.72 -28.29 9.83
N VAL A 305 6.04 -28.45 8.54
CA VAL A 305 6.52 -27.36 7.67
C VAL A 305 5.33 -26.51 7.22
N LYS A 306 5.32 -25.24 7.61
CA LYS A 306 4.31 -24.25 7.18
C LYS A 306 4.85 -23.39 6.03
N SER A 307 3.99 -22.98 5.09
CA SER A 307 4.32 -22.03 4.00
C SER A 307 5.06 -20.80 4.51
N SER A 308 4.65 -20.24 5.64
CA SER A 308 5.26 -19.06 6.26
C SER A 308 6.75 -19.20 6.60
N MET A 309 7.28 -20.43 6.71
CA MET A 309 8.69 -20.70 7.01
C MET A 309 9.63 -20.58 5.80
N TYR A 310 9.09 -20.58 4.58
CA TYR A 310 9.87 -20.54 3.33
C TYR A 310 9.28 -19.60 2.27
N ALA A 311 7.99 -19.70 1.98
CA ALA A 311 7.32 -18.95 0.92
C ALA A 311 7.14 -17.45 1.25
N SER A 312 7.15 -17.05 2.53
CA SER A 312 7.06 -15.63 2.93
C SER A 312 8.06 -14.76 2.18
N GLN A 313 9.28 -15.27 1.99
CA GLN A 313 10.33 -14.56 1.27
C GLN A 313 10.09 -14.50 -0.24
N TRP A 314 9.47 -15.52 -0.83
CA TRP A 314 9.14 -15.55 -2.26
C TRP A 314 8.16 -14.42 -2.61
N PHE A 315 7.10 -14.25 -1.81
CA PHE A 315 6.14 -13.15 -1.95
C PHE A 315 6.76 -11.79 -1.58
N MET A 316 7.44 -11.67 -0.43
CA MET A 316 8.02 -10.40 0.06
C MET A 316 9.22 -9.87 -0.73
N THR A 317 9.78 -10.65 -1.65
CA THR A 317 10.93 -10.22 -2.49
C THR A 317 10.76 -10.53 -3.97
N LEU A 318 9.60 -11.05 -4.39
CA LEU A 318 9.38 -11.48 -5.78
C LEU A 318 10.49 -12.44 -6.25
N PHE A 319 10.84 -13.39 -5.37
CA PHE A 319 11.97 -14.34 -5.44
C PHE A 319 13.40 -13.75 -5.46
N SER A 320 13.60 -12.44 -5.58
CA SER A 320 14.92 -11.84 -5.85
C SER A 320 15.93 -11.88 -4.70
N TYR A 321 15.59 -12.44 -3.54
CA TYR A 321 16.52 -12.57 -2.42
C TYR A 321 17.63 -13.62 -2.61
N ARG A 322 17.32 -14.77 -3.24
CA ARG A 322 18.32 -15.81 -3.56
C ARG A 322 18.42 -16.14 -5.06
N PHE A 323 17.38 -15.86 -5.85
CA PHE A 323 17.32 -16.34 -7.23
C PHE A 323 18.26 -15.49 -8.12
N PRO A 324 18.93 -16.10 -9.13
CA PRO A 324 19.74 -15.38 -10.11
C PRO A 324 18.92 -14.31 -10.83
N LEU A 325 19.57 -13.18 -11.19
CA LEU A 325 18.88 -12.06 -11.82
C LEU A 325 18.09 -12.44 -13.07
N ASP A 326 18.61 -13.34 -13.91
CA ASP A 326 17.93 -13.72 -15.15
C ASP A 326 16.55 -14.34 -14.87
N ILE A 327 16.48 -15.28 -13.91
CA ILE A 327 15.22 -15.87 -13.44
C ILE A 327 14.31 -14.80 -12.80
N VAL A 328 14.86 -13.92 -11.98
CA VAL A 328 14.12 -12.81 -11.36
C VAL A 328 13.49 -11.90 -12.42
N TYR A 329 14.23 -11.56 -13.47
CA TYR A 329 13.70 -10.77 -14.57
C TYR A 329 12.56 -11.48 -15.30
N ARG A 330 12.65 -12.80 -15.53
CA ARG A 330 11.50 -13.56 -16.09
C ARG A 330 10.27 -13.49 -15.18
N ILE A 331 10.45 -13.54 -13.86
CA ILE A 331 9.34 -13.42 -12.91
C ILE A 331 8.72 -12.03 -12.98
N PHE A 332 9.52 -10.97 -12.99
CA PHE A 332 9.04 -9.58 -13.10
C PHE A 332 8.36 -9.31 -14.45
N ASP A 333 8.92 -9.80 -15.56
CA ASP A 333 8.31 -9.71 -16.90
C ASP A 333 6.86 -10.24 -16.89
N ASN A 334 6.60 -11.33 -16.17
CA ASN A 334 5.28 -11.93 -16.03
C ASN A 334 4.40 -11.25 -14.98
N ILE A 335 4.97 -10.74 -13.87
CA ILE A 335 4.23 -9.95 -12.89
C ILE A 335 3.65 -8.68 -13.52
N PHE A 336 4.41 -7.97 -14.36
CA PHE A 336 3.92 -6.79 -15.07
C PHE A 336 2.93 -7.12 -16.19
N ALA A 337 3.00 -8.32 -16.76
CA ALA A 337 2.07 -8.74 -17.82
C ALA A 337 0.72 -9.25 -17.29
N GLU A 338 0.73 -9.99 -16.18
CA GLU A 338 -0.41 -10.81 -15.71
C GLU A 338 -0.82 -10.53 -14.26
N GLY A 339 -0.11 -9.66 -13.54
CA GLY A 339 -0.37 -9.33 -12.14
C GLY A 339 0.50 -10.09 -11.13
N ILE A 340 0.44 -9.67 -9.87
CA ILE A 340 1.24 -10.25 -8.78
C ILE A 340 0.94 -11.73 -8.52
N GLU A 341 -0.21 -12.21 -8.99
CA GLU A 341 -0.64 -13.61 -8.92
C GLU A 341 0.24 -14.57 -9.72
N ALA A 342 1.06 -14.06 -10.65
CA ALA A 342 2.08 -14.85 -11.34
C ALA A 342 3.05 -15.56 -10.35
N ILE A 343 3.29 -14.99 -9.16
CA ILE A 343 4.10 -15.61 -8.10
C ILE A 343 3.57 -17.00 -7.71
N PHE A 344 2.25 -17.20 -7.71
CA PHE A 344 1.65 -18.50 -7.41
C PHE A 344 2.02 -19.56 -8.46
N ARG A 345 1.98 -19.20 -9.75
CA ARG A 345 2.35 -20.10 -10.85
C ARG A 345 3.81 -20.54 -10.73
N PHE A 346 4.73 -19.59 -10.52
CA PHE A 346 6.15 -19.88 -10.30
C PHE A 346 6.40 -20.71 -9.04
N GLY A 347 5.74 -20.37 -7.92
CA GLY A 347 5.87 -21.12 -6.67
C GLY A 347 5.40 -22.58 -6.79
N ILE A 348 4.21 -22.81 -7.36
CA ILE A 348 3.66 -24.17 -7.55
C ILE A 348 4.46 -24.95 -8.61
N GLY A 349 4.88 -24.31 -9.71
CA GLY A 349 5.74 -24.94 -10.73
C GLY A 349 7.09 -25.38 -10.14
N LEU A 350 7.69 -24.54 -9.31
CA LEU A 350 8.93 -24.85 -8.58
C LEU A 350 8.76 -26.01 -7.59
N MET A 351 7.63 -26.07 -6.87
CA MET A 351 7.29 -27.20 -5.98
C MET A 351 7.09 -28.50 -6.78
N LYS A 352 6.35 -28.44 -7.89
CA LYS A 352 6.04 -29.57 -8.77
C LYS A 352 7.30 -30.16 -9.39
N LYS A 353 8.21 -29.32 -9.88
CA LYS A 353 9.52 -29.76 -10.44
C LYS A 353 10.37 -30.56 -9.44
N ASN A 354 10.16 -30.33 -8.15
CA ASN A 354 10.93 -30.92 -7.07
C ASN A 354 10.13 -31.93 -6.22
N GLU A 355 8.94 -32.37 -6.67
CA GLU A 355 8.01 -33.21 -5.91
C GLU A 355 8.66 -34.50 -5.35
N ASP A 356 9.27 -35.33 -6.21
CA ASP A 356 9.93 -36.58 -5.80
C ASP A 356 11.00 -36.34 -4.72
N LYS A 357 11.75 -35.24 -4.85
CA LYS A 357 12.81 -34.87 -3.93
C LYS A 357 12.21 -34.41 -2.59
N LEU A 358 11.20 -33.55 -2.60
CA LEU A 358 10.50 -33.09 -1.39
C LEU A 358 9.91 -34.26 -0.59
N LEU A 359 9.28 -35.23 -1.26
CA LEU A 359 8.69 -36.42 -0.65
C LEU A 359 9.74 -37.35 0.00
N SER A 360 10.98 -37.33 -0.48
CA SER A 360 12.09 -38.14 0.07
C SER A 360 12.73 -37.57 1.34
N LEU A 361 12.54 -36.28 1.62
CA LEU A 361 13.23 -35.55 2.70
C LEU A 361 12.45 -35.58 4.03
N GLN A 362 13.14 -35.22 5.11
CA GLN A 362 12.61 -35.06 6.48
C GLN A 362 12.77 -33.60 6.94
N PHE A 363 12.00 -33.16 7.94
CA PHE A 363 11.83 -31.76 8.38
C PHE A 363 13.02 -30.80 8.16
N GLU A 364 14.16 -31.03 8.81
CA GLU A 364 15.33 -30.12 8.73
C GLU A 364 15.83 -29.98 7.29
N ASN A 365 16.03 -31.11 6.60
CA ASN A 365 16.48 -31.15 5.21
C ASN A 365 15.44 -30.56 4.24
N ILE A 366 14.14 -30.65 4.55
CA ILE A 366 13.07 -30.03 3.74
C ILE A 366 13.20 -28.50 3.79
N LEU A 367 13.36 -27.92 4.98
CA LEU A 367 13.42 -26.46 5.14
C LEU A 367 14.66 -25.86 4.47
N ASP A 368 15.81 -26.50 4.58
CA ASP A 368 17.03 -26.04 3.91
C ASP A 368 16.91 -26.18 2.39
N PHE A 369 16.34 -27.29 1.92
CA PHE A 369 16.12 -27.50 0.49
C PHE A 369 15.12 -26.50 -0.11
N LEU A 370 14.01 -26.19 0.58
CA LEU A 370 13.03 -25.18 0.17
C LEU A 370 13.62 -23.76 0.08
N LYS A 371 14.63 -23.45 0.90
CA LYS A 371 15.29 -22.13 0.94
C LYS A 371 16.42 -21.99 -0.08
N GLU A 372 17.18 -23.05 -0.32
CA GLU A 372 18.47 -22.95 -1.04
C GLU A 372 18.58 -23.86 -2.27
N GLY A 373 17.85 -24.97 -2.34
CA GLY A 373 18.06 -26.00 -3.36
C GLY A 373 17.01 -26.07 -4.47
N MET A 374 15.86 -25.40 -4.33
CA MET A 374 14.71 -25.56 -5.25
C MET A 374 15.03 -25.25 -6.72
N LEU A 375 15.87 -24.24 -6.98
CA LEU A 375 16.19 -23.81 -8.34
C LEU A 375 17.18 -24.72 -9.07
N GLU A 376 17.94 -25.56 -8.35
CA GLU A 376 18.98 -26.44 -8.95
C GLU A 376 18.41 -27.39 -10.02
N ALA A 377 17.10 -27.69 -9.96
CA ALA A 377 16.39 -28.46 -10.99
C ALA A 377 16.28 -27.77 -12.37
N TYR A 378 16.61 -26.49 -12.46
CA TYR A 378 16.65 -25.68 -13.70
C TYR A 378 18.07 -25.26 -14.10
N ARG A 379 19.11 -25.87 -13.52
CA ARG A 379 20.50 -25.58 -13.88
C ARG A 379 20.88 -26.32 -15.16
N ILE A 380 21.41 -25.61 -16.15
CA ILE A 380 21.86 -26.23 -17.41
C ILE A 380 23.18 -26.99 -17.16
N PRO A 381 23.27 -28.29 -17.53
CA PRO A 381 24.52 -29.02 -17.43
C PRO A 381 25.57 -28.47 -18.40
N GLN A 382 26.74 -28.07 -17.89
CA GLN A 382 27.83 -27.62 -18.75
C GLN A 382 28.59 -28.80 -19.36
N GLU A 383 28.35 -29.08 -20.65
CA GLU A 383 29.16 -30.01 -21.43
C GLU A 383 30.53 -29.40 -21.79
N ASN A 384 31.51 -29.49 -20.88
CA ASN A 384 32.88 -30.00 -21.15
C ASN A 384 33.91 -29.59 -20.09
N THR A 385 34.43 -30.57 -19.35
CA THR A 385 35.89 -30.77 -19.29
C THR A 385 36.20 -32.25 -19.13
N SER A 386 36.57 -32.92 -20.23
CA SER A 386 36.95 -34.33 -20.23
C SER A 386 38.36 -34.54 -19.66
N VAL A 387 38.55 -35.68 -18.98
CA VAL A 387 39.85 -36.26 -18.51
C VAL A 387 40.52 -35.59 -17.29
N ARG A 388 40.10 -36.00 -16.08
CA ARG A 388 40.95 -36.86 -15.19
C ARG A 388 40.22 -37.29 -13.91
N GLY A 389 40.36 -38.58 -13.59
CA GLY A 389 40.25 -39.08 -12.21
C GLY A 389 38.84 -39.48 -11.78
N SER A 390 38.67 -40.78 -11.50
CA SER A 390 37.49 -41.29 -10.81
C SER A 390 37.50 -40.82 -9.36
N GLU A 391 36.53 -40.00 -8.97
CA GLU A 391 35.92 -40.02 -7.62
C GLU A 391 34.59 -39.28 -7.66
N ALA A 392 33.55 -39.86 -7.05
CA ALA A 392 32.24 -39.24 -6.99
C ALA A 392 32.29 -38.06 -6.01
N LEU A 393 32.47 -36.84 -6.52
CA LEU A 393 32.43 -35.63 -5.71
C LEU A 393 31.00 -35.35 -5.25
N GLN A 394 30.74 -35.94 -4.10
CA GLN A 394 29.63 -35.68 -3.20
C GLN A 394 29.41 -34.17 -3.04
N ALA A 395 28.16 -33.72 -3.19
CA ALA A 395 27.81 -32.30 -2.99
C ALA A 395 28.31 -31.81 -1.62
N PRO A 396 28.78 -30.55 -1.48
CA PRO A 396 29.30 -30.03 -0.21
C PRO A 396 28.20 -29.79 0.83
N LEU A 397 27.64 -30.87 1.38
CA LEU A 397 26.73 -30.80 2.50
C LEU A 397 27.49 -30.62 3.81
N LEU A 398 27.18 -29.50 4.47
CA LEU A 398 27.02 -29.36 5.92
C LEU A 398 28.19 -29.83 6.82
N ARG A 399 28.94 -28.84 7.31
CA ARG A 399 29.56 -28.93 8.65
C ARG A 399 29.33 -27.63 9.43
N GLY A 400 28.21 -27.58 10.14
CA GLY A 400 27.84 -26.55 11.11
C GLY A 400 26.92 -27.16 12.17
N THR A 401 27.42 -27.32 13.39
CA THR A 401 26.78 -28.10 14.46
C THR A 401 25.49 -27.48 14.99
N SER A 402 24.51 -28.33 15.29
CA SER A 402 23.23 -28.00 15.92
C SER A 402 23.35 -27.52 17.38
N HIS A 403 22.46 -26.62 17.80
CA HIS A 403 21.72 -26.71 19.08
C HIS A 403 20.60 -25.64 19.22
N SER A 404 19.39 -26.13 19.53
CA SER A 404 18.28 -25.50 20.30
C SER A 404 17.55 -24.22 19.84
N SER A 405 16.32 -24.43 19.35
CA SER A 405 15.03 -23.89 19.87
C SER A 405 14.59 -22.42 19.63
N PRO A 406 13.26 -22.14 19.66
CA PRO A 406 12.65 -21.05 18.88
C PRO A 406 12.30 -19.75 19.65
N HIS A 407 11.81 -18.75 18.90
CA HIS A 407 11.36 -17.42 19.33
C HIS A 407 12.41 -16.47 19.93
N SER A 408 12.99 -15.59 19.09
CA SER A 408 13.24 -14.16 19.43
C SER A 408 13.90 -13.40 18.27
N SER A 409 13.89 -12.07 18.36
CA SER A 409 14.31 -11.11 17.33
C SER A 409 15.80 -11.15 16.95
N VAL A 410 16.05 -11.04 15.64
CA VAL A 410 17.06 -10.16 15.00
C VAL A 410 18.50 -10.19 15.55
N ASN A 411 19.38 -10.95 14.88
CA ASN A 411 20.70 -10.54 14.34
C ASN A 411 21.60 -11.78 14.16
N GLY A 412 21.87 -12.16 12.90
CA GLY A 412 22.84 -13.20 12.56
C GLY A 412 23.16 -13.11 11.07
N SER A 413 24.40 -12.76 10.72
CA SER A 413 24.78 -12.42 9.34
C SER A 413 25.08 -13.66 8.51
N VAL A 414 24.12 -14.07 7.68
CA VAL A 414 24.41 -14.74 6.41
C VAL A 414 24.05 -13.74 5.32
N SER A 415 25.07 -13.09 4.73
CA SER A 415 24.85 -12.19 3.60
C SER A 415 24.26 -12.98 2.44
N PRO A 416 23.12 -12.58 1.85
CA PRO A 416 22.56 -13.27 0.71
C PRO A 416 23.50 -13.09 -0.48
N ARG A 417 24.19 -14.17 -0.85
CA ARG A 417 24.74 -14.30 -2.19
C ARG A 417 23.56 -14.49 -3.13
N LEU A 418 23.22 -13.42 -3.85
CA LEU A 418 22.67 -13.61 -5.19
C LEU A 418 23.74 -14.32 -6.01
N ALA A 419 23.37 -15.34 -6.79
CA ALA A 419 24.29 -15.94 -7.73
C ALA A 419 24.68 -14.88 -8.78
N THR A 420 25.91 -14.37 -8.69
CA THR A 420 26.47 -13.47 -9.69
C THR A 420 26.82 -14.26 -10.94
N SER A 421 26.86 -13.57 -12.08
CA SER A 421 27.28 -14.10 -13.39
C SER A 421 28.65 -14.79 -13.41
N ALA A 422 29.48 -14.61 -12.37
CA ALA A 422 30.79 -15.24 -12.21
C ALA A 422 30.78 -16.59 -11.45
N ASP A 423 29.69 -16.93 -10.75
CA ASP A 423 29.53 -18.17 -9.95
C ASP A 423 28.27 -18.97 -10.36
N SER A 424 27.41 -18.39 -11.20
CA SER A 424 26.22 -19.04 -11.74
C SER A 424 26.54 -19.89 -12.98
N GLY A 425 26.12 -21.16 -12.98
CA GLY A 425 25.90 -21.85 -14.25
C GLY A 425 24.77 -21.16 -15.03
N GLU A 426 24.66 -21.44 -16.34
CA GLU A 426 23.50 -20.98 -17.11
C GLU A 426 22.23 -21.64 -16.56
N TRP A 427 21.15 -20.87 -16.44
CA TRP A 427 19.86 -21.34 -15.90
C TRP A 427 18.85 -21.44 -17.02
N ASP A 428 18.10 -22.53 -17.06
CA ASP A 428 17.03 -22.77 -18.03
C ASP A 428 15.80 -21.93 -17.67
N CYS A 429 15.90 -20.66 -18.02
CA CYS A 429 14.88 -19.65 -17.81
C CYS A 429 13.60 -19.95 -18.59
N ASP A 430 13.72 -20.60 -19.75
CA ASP A 430 12.58 -20.91 -20.63
C ASP A 430 11.81 -22.12 -20.12
N ALA A 431 12.49 -23.18 -19.64
CA ALA A 431 11.84 -24.27 -18.93
C ALA A 431 11.18 -23.80 -17.63
N PHE A 432 11.82 -22.90 -16.87
CA PHE A 432 11.23 -22.33 -15.65
C PHE A 432 9.94 -21.54 -15.91
N VAL A 433 9.89 -20.76 -16.99
CA VAL A 433 8.66 -20.05 -17.40
C VAL A 433 7.64 -21.04 -17.96
N SER A 434 8.04 -22.01 -18.79
CA SER A 434 7.13 -23.03 -19.35
C SER A 434 6.44 -23.84 -18.26
N ASP A 435 7.19 -24.34 -17.27
CA ASP A 435 6.66 -25.13 -16.16
C ASP A 435 5.69 -24.32 -15.28
N ALA A 436 5.85 -22.99 -15.21
CA ALA A 436 4.92 -22.09 -14.53
C ALA A 436 3.63 -21.85 -15.33
N TYR A 437 3.72 -21.72 -16.67
CA TYR A 437 2.55 -21.56 -17.55
C TYR A 437 1.67 -22.82 -17.67
N ASP A 438 2.25 -23.99 -17.41
CA ASP A 438 1.50 -25.24 -17.28
C ASP A 438 0.60 -25.27 -16.02
N ILE A 439 0.85 -24.41 -15.02
CA ILE A 439 0.02 -24.30 -13.80
C ILE A 439 -1.15 -23.33 -14.06
N LYS A 440 -2.32 -23.91 -14.37
CA LYS A 440 -3.54 -23.16 -14.68
C LYS A 440 -4.30 -22.75 -13.42
N ILE A 441 -3.89 -21.64 -12.82
CA ILE A 441 -4.60 -20.99 -11.71
C ILE A 441 -5.62 -20.01 -12.29
N THR A 442 -6.89 -20.14 -11.89
CA THR A 442 -7.95 -19.19 -12.27
C THR A 442 -8.13 -18.11 -11.20
N PRO A 443 -8.48 -16.86 -11.56
CA PRO A 443 -8.78 -15.82 -10.58
C PRO A 443 -9.90 -16.23 -9.61
N PHE A 444 -10.91 -16.97 -10.10
CA PHE A 444 -12.01 -17.49 -9.28
C PHE A 444 -11.55 -18.43 -8.15
N GLN A 445 -10.51 -19.25 -8.35
CA GLN A 445 -9.93 -20.05 -7.25
C GLN A 445 -9.32 -19.15 -6.18
N LEU A 446 -8.56 -18.13 -6.58
CA LEU A 446 -7.94 -17.18 -5.67
C LEU A 446 -8.99 -16.36 -4.89
N ASP A 447 -10.05 -15.88 -5.55
CA ASP A 447 -11.18 -15.20 -4.91
C ASP A 447 -11.94 -16.09 -3.92
N SER A 448 -12.13 -17.38 -4.27
CA SER A 448 -12.74 -18.37 -3.38
C SER A 448 -11.91 -18.57 -2.11
N TYR A 449 -10.59 -18.77 -2.25
CA TYR A 449 -9.69 -18.91 -1.11
C TYR A 449 -9.54 -17.60 -0.31
N ALA A 450 -9.65 -16.43 -0.94
CA ALA A 450 -9.67 -15.16 -0.24
C ALA A 450 -10.93 -15.00 0.63
N SER A 451 -12.07 -15.51 0.14
CA SER A 451 -13.33 -15.55 0.89
C SER A 451 -13.24 -16.51 2.09
N GLU A 452 -12.65 -17.70 1.90
CA GLU A 452 -12.38 -18.69 2.95
C GLU A 452 -11.41 -18.15 4.02
N TRP A 453 -10.36 -17.43 3.60
CA TRP A 453 -9.44 -16.74 4.51
C TRP A 453 -10.14 -15.64 5.31
N ALA A 454 -10.99 -14.83 4.68
CA ALA A 454 -11.74 -13.78 5.36
C ALA A 454 -12.72 -14.35 6.42
N GLU A 455 -13.39 -15.47 6.12
CA GLU A 455 -14.20 -16.20 7.10
C GLU A 455 -13.34 -16.77 8.24
N THR A 456 -12.17 -17.32 7.93
CA THR A 456 -11.22 -17.84 8.93
C THR A 456 -10.74 -16.73 9.88
N CYS A 457 -10.32 -15.58 9.36
CA CYS A 457 -9.96 -14.41 10.16
C CYS A 457 -11.14 -13.91 11.00
N TYR A 458 -12.35 -13.84 10.42
CA TYR A 458 -13.55 -13.44 11.16
C TYR A 458 -13.84 -14.38 12.33
N ASN A 459 -13.70 -15.69 12.13
CA ASN A 459 -13.91 -16.69 13.17
C ASN A 459 -12.85 -16.64 14.28
N ILE A 460 -11.58 -16.44 13.94
CA ILE A 460 -10.49 -16.24 14.92
C ILE A 460 -10.72 -14.96 15.74
N ASN A 461 -11.06 -13.85 15.08
CA ASN A 461 -11.27 -12.56 15.73
C ASN A 461 -12.67 -12.42 16.37
N LYS A 462 -13.54 -13.43 16.25
CA LYS A 462 -14.94 -13.41 16.72
C LYS A 462 -15.05 -13.05 18.20
N HIS A 463 -14.23 -13.65 19.06
CA HIS A 463 -14.22 -13.35 20.49
C HIS A 463 -13.75 -11.91 20.79
N ALA A 464 -12.80 -11.37 20.02
CA ALA A 464 -12.39 -9.97 20.16
C ALA A 464 -13.52 -9.01 19.78
N HIS A 465 -14.21 -9.27 18.66
CA HIS A 465 -15.38 -8.50 18.24
C HIS A 465 -16.55 -8.58 19.24
N GLU A 466 -16.83 -9.76 19.79
CA GLU A 466 -17.85 -9.97 20.82
C GLU A 466 -17.51 -9.19 22.11
N VAL A 467 -16.27 -9.28 22.58
CA VAL A 467 -15.77 -8.53 23.75
C VAL A 467 -15.87 -7.02 23.54
N ASP A 468 -15.53 -6.49 22.37
CA ASP A 468 -15.66 -5.06 22.08
C ASP A 468 -17.12 -4.62 21.93
N GLY A 469 -17.98 -5.46 21.36
CA GLY A 469 -19.44 -5.25 21.37
C GLY A 469 -20.01 -5.17 22.79
N LEU A 470 -19.60 -6.07 23.68
CA LEU A 470 -19.99 -6.07 25.09
C LEU A 470 -19.46 -4.84 25.84
N LYS A 471 -18.22 -4.38 25.57
CA LYS A 471 -17.69 -3.12 26.12
C LYS A 471 -18.52 -1.91 25.69
N LEU A 472 -18.91 -1.82 24.41
CA LEU A 472 -19.75 -0.74 23.89
C LEU A 472 -21.15 -0.77 24.49
N ALA A 473 -21.77 -1.95 24.60
CA ALA A 473 -23.05 -2.14 25.27
C ALA A 473 -23.00 -1.71 26.75
N ASN A 474 -21.99 -2.17 27.50
CA ASN A 474 -21.78 -1.79 28.91
C ASN A 474 -21.56 -0.28 29.07
N ARG A 475 -20.82 0.37 28.16
CA ARG A 475 -20.64 1.83 28.17
C ARG A 475 -21.96 2.57 27.91
N SER A 476 -22.80 2.06 27.02
CA SER A 476 -24.14 2.60 26.74
C SER A 476 -25.08 2.46 27.94
N LEU A 477 -25.18 1.25 28.51
CA LEU A 477 -25.97 0.96 29.71
C LEU A 477 -25.51 1.81 30.91
N SER A 478 -24.20 1.95 31.12
CA SER A 478 -23.64 2.84 32.15
C SER A 478 -24.05 4.30 31.97
N SER A 479 -24.18 4.76 30.72
CA SER A 479 -24.67 6.11 30.44
C SER A 479 -26.18 6.25 30.65
N GLN A 480 -26.97 5.19 30.41
CA GLN A 480 -28.40 5.17 30.70
C GLN A 480 -28.68 5.15 32.20
N ILE A 481 -27.94 4.34 32.97
CA ILE A 481 -28.02 4.29 34.43
C ILE A 481 -27.78 5.69 35.02
N LYS A 482 -26.69 6.37 34.62
CA LYS A 482 -26.42 7.75 35.08
C LYS A 482 -27.52 8.76 34.76
N LYS A 483 -28.22 8.61 33.63
CA LYS A 483 -29.37 9.47 33.29
C LYS A 483 -30.58 9.18 34.19
N LEU A 484 -30.86 7.91 34.48
CA LEU A 484 -31.93 7.50 35.37
C LEU A 484 -31.64 7.90 36.82
N GLU A 485 -30.41 7.74 37.30
CA GLU A 485 -29.95 8.20 38.61
C GLU A 485 -30.11 9.72 38.78
N ALA A 486 -29.73 10.51 37.76
CA ALA A 486 -29.92 11.96 37.76
C ALA A 486 -31.41 12.34 37.82
N SER A 487 -32.27 11.68 37.02
CA SER A 487 -33.72 11.91 37.02
C SER A 487 -34.37 11.52 38.35
N LEU A 488 -33.96 10.39 38.96
CA LEU A 488 -34.41 9.97 40.28
C LEU A 488 -34.00 10.98 41.36
N THR A 489 -32.78 11.51 41.28
CA THR A 489 -32.26 12.52 42.21
C THR A 489 -33.06 13.82 42.10
N GLN A 490 -33.39 14.25 40.87
CA GLN A 490 -34.26 15.40 40.63
C GLN A 490 -35.66 15.19 41.25
N ILE A 491 -36.32 14.06 40.93
CA ILE A 491 -37.66 13.73 41.44
C ILE A 491 -37.69 13.66 42.97
N ASN A 492 -36.66 13.10 43.60
CA ASN A 492 -36.53 13.10 45.06
C ASN A 492 -36.38 14.52 45.63
N GLY A 493 -35.67 15.41 44.95
CA GLY A 493 -35.57 16.84 45.30
C GLY A 493 -36.94 17.53 45.24
N GLU A 494 -37.65 17.38 44.12
CA GLU A 494 -39.00 17.90 43.90
C GLU A 494 -39.98 17.39 44.96
N HIS A 495 -39.95 16.09 45.31
CA HIS A 495 -40.74 15.53 46.40
C HIS A 495 -40.42 16.16 47.77
N CYS A 496 -39.14 16.38 48.08
CA CYS A 496 -38.75 17.03 49.34
C CYS A 496 -39.25 18.47 49.42
N GLU A 497 -39.28 19.19 48.30
CA GLU A 497 -39.83 20.54 48.21
C GLU A 497 -41.36 20.56 48.34
N LEU A 498 -42.05 19.63 47.67
CA LEU A 498 -43.50 19.42 47.82
C LEU A 498 -43.90 19.12 49.26
N VAL A 499 -43.15 18.26 49.97
CA VAL A 499 -43.39 17.97 51.39
C VAL A 499 -43.18 19.20 52.27
N LYS A 500 -42.11 19.99 52.05
CA LYS A 500 -41.90 21.26 52.77
C LYS A 500 -43.07 22.23 52.57
N ASN A 501 -43.51 22.40 51.32
CA ASN A 501 -44.64 23.28 50.99
C ASN A 501 -45.93 22.81 51.67
N LEU A 502 -46.18 21.49 51.72
CA LEU A 502 -47.34 20.92 52.39
C LEU A 502 -47.29 21.12 53.92
N VAL A 503 -46.12 21.01 54.55
CA VAL A 503 -45.93 21.35 55.98
C VAL A 503 -46.15 22.84 56.23
N ASN A 504 -45.60 23.73 55.39
CA ASN A 504 -45.81 25.17 55.53
C ASN A 504 -47.30 25.55 55.41
N LEU A 505 -47.99 25.05 54.38
CA LEU A 505 -49.44 25.24 54.20
C LEU A 505 -50.27 24.67 55.37
N ARG A 506 -49.79 23.61 56.02
CA ARG A 506 -50.44 23.07 57.22
C ARG A 506 -50.30 24.03 58.41
N ILE A 507 -49.11 24.60 58.62
CA ILE A 507 -48.85 25.59 59.67
C ILE A 507 -49.69 26.85 59.42
N GLU A 508 -49.65 27.43 58.22
CA GLU A 508 -50.47 28.59 57.85
C GLU A 508 -51.97 28.35 58.06
N LYS A 509 -52.45 27.15 57.72
CA LYS A 509 -53.85 26.75 57.98
C LYS A 509 -54.16 26.74 59.48
N ASP A 510 -53.30 26.12 60.30
CA ASP A 510 -53.52 25.99 61.74
C ASP A 510 -53.44 27.38 62.43
N GLU A 511 -52.55 28.27 61.99
CA GLU A 511 -52.49 29.69 62.42
C GLU A 511 -53.77 30.47 62.05
N MET A 512 -54.32 30.24 60.85
CA MET A 512 -55.58 30.87 60.43
C MET A 512 -56.79 30.33 61.22
N GLU A 513 -56.81 29.03 61.56
CA GLU A 513 -57.85 28.45 62.43
C GLU A 513 -57.79 29.03 63.85
N GLU A 514 -56.59 29.24 64.41
CA GLU A 514 -56.41 29.91 65.70
C GLU A 514 -56.84 31.39 65.66
N SER A 515 -56.45 32.13 64.61
CA SER A 515 -56.86 33.52 64.40
C SER A 515 -58.39 33.66 64.29
N LEU A 516 -59.04 32.75 63.54
CA LEU A 516 -60.50 32.70 63.41
C LEU A 516 -61.18 32.39 64.75
N MET A 517 -60.65 31.44 65.52
CA MET A 517 -61.15 31.15 66.87
C MET A 517 -61.01 32.35 67.81
N ASN A 518 -59.89 33.06 67.79
CA ASN A 518 -59.69 34.28 68.58
C ASN A 518 -60.68 35.39 68.19
N GLN A 519 -60.96 35.57 66.90
CA GLN A 519 -62.00 36.50 66.43
C GLN A 519 -63.41 36.07 66.86
N LEU A 520 -63.73 34.76 66.80
CA LEU A 520 -65.01 34.23 67.23
C LEU A 520 -65.24 34.44 68.74
N VAL A 521 -64.23 34.16 69.58
CA VAL A 521 -64.29 34.38 71.03
C VAL A 521 -64.45 35.87 71.35
N LYS A 522 -63.73 36.75 70.65
CA LYS A 522 -63.89 38.20 70.79
C LYS A 522 -65.30 38.66 70.44
N ALA A 523 -65.86 38.20 69.32
CA ALA A 523 -67.22 38.52 68.90
C ALA A 523 -68.29 37.96 69.87
N GLN A 524 -68.07 36.78 70.46
CA GLN A 524 -68.93 36.23 71.50
C GLN A 524 -68.88 37.06 72.79
N MET A 525 -67.69 37.55 73.18
CA MET A 525 -67.53 38.41 74.35
C MET A 525 -68.18 39.78 74.13
N GLU A 526 -67.98 40.40 72.96
CA GLU A 526 -68.66 41.65 72.57
C GLU A 526 -70.19 41.47 72.55
N LYS A 527 -70.69 40.33 72.05
CA LYS A 527 -72.12 39.99 72.09
C LYS A 527 -72.64 39.83 73.52
N ALA A 528 -71.89 39.17 74.41
CA ALA A 528 -72.28 38.98 75.80
C ALA A 528 -72.35 40.31 76.56
N VAL A 529 -71.38 41.21 76.35
CA VAL A 529 -71.39 42.58 76.90
C VAL A 529 -72.60 43.37 76.36
N ALA A 530 -72.89 43.30 75.07
CA ALA A 530 -74.08 43.95 74.49
C ALA A 530 -75.40 43.37 75.03
N GLU A 531 -75.46 42.07 75.31
CA GLU A 531 -76.63 41.43 75.95
C GLU A 531 -76.78 41.88 77.43
N GLU A 532 -75.69 42.09 78.15
CA GLU A 532 -75.67 42.65 79.52
C GLU A 532 -76.06 44.15 79.54
N GLU A 533 -75.60 44.94 78.58
CA GLU A 533 -76.04 46.34 78.39
C GLU A 533 -77.53 46.43 78.05
N VAL A 534 -78.05 45.55 77.18
CA VAL A 534 -79.50 45.49 76.88
C VAL A 534 -80.31 45.03 78.10
N GLN A 535 -79.78 44.12 78.92
CA GLN A 535 -80.44 43.65 80.13
C GLN A 535 -80.49 44.76 81.22
N THR A 536 -79.39 45.47 81.45
CA THR A 536 -79.34 46.59 82.40
C THR A 536 -80.21 47.77 81.95
N LEU A 537 -80.27 48.08 80.65
CA LEU A 537 -81.23 49.06 80.11
C LEU A 537 -82.70 48.64 80.29
N ARG A 538 -83.01 47.33 80.18
CA ARG A 538 -84.35 46.80 80.48
C ARG A 538 -84.72 46.90 81.97
N GLU A 539 -83.75 46.78 82.85
CA GLU A 539 -83.95 46.88 84.30
C GLU A 539 -84.07 48.34 84.77
N GLY A 540 -83.40 49.28 84.10
CA GLY A 540 -83.55 50.72 84.34
C GLY A 540 -84.82 51.38 83.75
N MET A 541 -85.64 50.64 83.00
CA MET A 541 -86.92 51.11 82.42
C MET A 541 -88.17 50.59 83.15
N LYS A 542 -88.01 49.98 84.33
CA LYS A 542 -89.09 49.56 85.24
C LYS A 542 -89.13 50.43 86.49
#